data_AF-A0A0G1WZG7-F1
#
_entry.id   AF-A0A0G1WZG7-F1
#
_cell.length_a   1.000
_cell.length_b   1.000
_cell.length_c   1.000
_cell.angle_alpha   90.00
_cell.angle_beta   90.00
_cell.angle_gamma   90.00
#
_symmetry.space_group_name_H-M   'P 1'
#
loop_
_entity.id
_entity.type
_entity.pdbx_description
1 polymer ?
#
loop_
_entity_poly.entity_id
_entity_poly.type
_entity_poly.pdbx_seq_one_letter_code
_entity_poly.pdbx_strand_id
1 'polypeptide(L)'
;MLILLVGGALFSVLGVYKKERDSAALKWQNQVRLADLEKRQEQLKADIADLKTARGIEEELRKQYALAALGEKMIIIVEPPTSAPVHATSSVFDTIGEWFSWW
;
A
#
# COMPACT_ATOMS: atom_id res chain seq x y z
N MET A 1 -36.52 26.87 40.30
CA MET A 1 -35.32 26.06 40.58
C MET A 1 -35.56 24.56 40.40
N LEU A 2 -36.63 23.97 40.95
CA LEU A 2 -36.91 22.52 40.84
C LEU A 2 -37.04 22.00 39.39
N ILE A 3 -37.74 22.74 38.52
CA ILE A 3 -38.02 22.33 37.13
C ILE A 3 -36.74 22.25 36.28
N LEU A 4 -35.78 23.16 36.51
CA LEU A 4 -34.47 23.14 35.82
C LEU A 4 -33.64 21.92 36.23
N LEU A 5 -33.69 21.56 37.51
CA LEU A 5 -32.99 20.39 38.05
C LEU A 5 -33.56 19.08 37.48
N VAL A 6 -34.89 18.97 37.44
CA VAL A 6 -35.59 17.79 36.88
C VAL A 6 -35.38 17.70 35.37
N GLY A 7 -35.48 18.82 34.65
CA GLY A 7 -35.21 18.87 33.21
C GLY A 7 -33.77 18.43 32.88
N GLY A 8 -32.78 18.96 33.59
CA GLY A 8 -31.37 18.58 33.39
C GLY A 8 -31.09 17.10 33.66
N ALA A 9 -31.73 16.50 34.67
CA ALA A 9 -31.59 15.08 34.98
C ALA A 9 -32.15 14.19 33.85
N LEU A 10 -33.31 14.54 33.27
CA LEU A 10 -33.90 13.83 32.14
C LEU A 10 -33.00 13.84 30.89
N PHE A 11 -32.40 14.98 30.57
CA PHE A 11 -31.44 15.07 29.45
C PHE A 11 -30.17 14.27 29.70
N SER A 12 -29.69 14.22 30.95
CA SER A 12 -28.50 13.44 31.33
C SER A 12 -28.71 11.93 31.13
N VAL A 13 -29.85 11.40 31.56
CA VAL A 13 -30.18 9.97 31.42
C VAL A 13 -30.26 9.55 29.95
N LEU A 14 -30.87 10.39 29.10
CA LEU A 14 -30.93 10.12 27.65
C LEU A 14 -29.54 10.14 26.99
N GLY A 15 -28.65 11.05 27.43
CA GLY A 15 -27.27 11.11 26.96
C GLY A 15 -26.46 9.87 27.33
N VAL A 16 -26.63 9.37 28.55
CA VAL A 16 -25.95 8.15 29.04
C VAL A 16 -26.43 6.91 28.29
N TYR A 17 -27.75 6.76 28.10
CA TYR A 17 -28.32 5.61 27.39
C TYR A 17 -27.87 5.52 25.92
N LYS A 18 -27.76 6.67 25.24
CA LYS A 18 -27.20 6.74 23.88
C LYS A 18 -25.71 6.39 23.87
N LYS A 19 -24.96 6.87 24.85
CA LYS A 19 -23.51 6.66 24.96
C LYS A 19 -23.13 5.21 25.25
N GLU A 20 -23.93 4.46 26.01
CA GLU A 20 -23.69 3.03 26.24
C GLU A 20 -23.81 2.20 24.94
N ARG A 21 -24.83 2.48 24.12
CA ARG A 21 -25.03 1.79 22.84
C ARG A 21 -23.89 2.07 21.86
N ASP A 22 -23.48 3.33 21.74
CA ASP A 22 -22.37 3.71 20.87
C ASP A 22 -21.05 3.08 21.36
N SER A 23 -20.82 3.04 22.68
CA SER A 23 -19.62 2.43 23.27
C SER A 23 -19.50 0.94 22.98
N ALA A 24 -20.61 0.20 22.93
CA ALA A 24 -20.61 -1.22 22.58
C ALA A 24 -20.19 -1.46 21.12
N ALA A 25 -20.68 -0.65 20.19
CA ALA A 25 -20.31 -0.74 18.77
C ALA A 25 -18.83 -0.36 18.54
N LEU A 26 -18.34 0.68 19.21
CA LEU A 26 -16.92 1.07 19.15
C LEU A 26 -16.02 0.00 19.77
N LYS A 27 -16.43 -0.63 20.88
CA LYS A 27 -15.67 -1.71 21.52
C LYS A 27 -15.49 -2.89 20.57
N TRP A 28 -16.54 -3.26 19.85
CA TRP A 28 -16.46 -4.35 18.87
C TRP A 28 -15.51 -4.01 17.71
N GLN A 29 -15.62 -2.82 17.11
CA GLN A 29 -14.71 -2.40 16.04
C GLN A 29 -13.24 -2.37 16.51
N ASN A 30 -12.99 -1.90 17.73
CA ASN A 30 -11.63 -1.89 18.29
C ASN A 30 -11.09 -3.30 18.53
N GLN A 31 -11.93 -4.24 18.98
CA GLN A 31 -11.52 -5.64 19.13
C GLN A 31 -11.18 -6.31 17.80
N VAL A 32 -11.97 -6.07 16.75
CA VAL A 32 -11.67 -6.61 15.41
C VAL A 32 -10.34 -6.04 14.88
N ARG A 33 -10.10 -4.74 15.06
CA ARG A 33 -8.83 -4.11 14.66
C ARG A 33 -7.63 -4.65 15.45
N LEU A 34 -7.80 -4.86 16.75
CA LEU A 34 -6.75 -5.47 17.58
C LEU A 34 -6.41 -6.88 17.11
N ALA A 35 -7.42 -7.71 16.85
CA ALA A 35 -7.21 -9.07 16.36
C ALA A 35 -6.50 -9.11 14.98
N ASP A 36 -6.85 -8.22 14.05
CA ASP A 36 -6.16 -8.14 12.76
C ASP A 36 -4.69 -7.71 12.92
N LEU A 37 -4.44 -6.73 13.79
CA LEU A 37 -3.07 -6.25 14.08
C LEU A 37 -2.22 -7.32 14.76
N GLU A 38 -2.77 -8.06 15.72
CA GLU A 38 -2.08 -9.16 16.38
C GLU A 38 -1.70 -10.26 15.38
N LYS A 39 -2.64 -10.65 14.51
CA LYS A 39 -2.38 -11.64 13.46
C LYS A 39 -1.27 -11.20 12.50
N ARG A 40 -1.30 -9.94 12.05
CA ARG A 40 -0.24 -9.38 11.19
C ARG A 40 1.11 -9.35 11.91
N GLN A 41 1.11 -8.99 13.19
CA GLN A 41 2.34 -8.96 13.99
C GLN A 41 2.95 -10.36 14.13
N GLU A 42 2.13 -11.38 14.38
CA GLU A 42 2.61 -12.77 14.45
C GLU A 42 3.18 -13.24 13.11
N GLN A 43 2.49 -12.94 12.00
CA GLN A 43 2.97 -13.30 10.67
C GLN A 43 4.32 -12.62 10.35
N LEU A 44 4.43 -11.31 10.59
CA LEU A 44 5.68 -10.58 10.40
C LEU A 44 6.80 -11.09 11.30
N LYS A 45 6.50 -11.53 12.52
CA LYS A 45 7.50 -12.14 13.41
C LYS A 45 7.99 -13.48 12.87
N ALA A 46 7.09 -14.31 12.32
CA ALA A 46 7.45 -15.56 11.66
C ALA A 46 8.32 -15.30 10.43
N ASP A 47 7.91 -14.37 9.56
CA ASP A 47 8.66 -13.98 8.37
C ASP A 47 10.07 -13.48 8.74
N ILE A 48 10.18 -12.62 9.77
CA ILE A 48 11.48 -12.13 10.27
C ILE A 48 12.33 -13.27 10.84
N ALA A 49 11.72 -14.24 11.52
CA ALA A 49 12.45 -15.39 12.03
C ALA A 49 13.01 -16.23 10.88
N ASP A 50 12.22 -16.47 9.84
CA ASP A 50 12.62 -17.19 8.63
C ASP A 50 13.73 -16.44 7.89
N LEU A 51 13.57 -15.13 7.68
CA LEU A 51 14.57 -14.21 7.10
C LEU A 51 15.90 -14.17 7.87
N LYS A 52 15.89 -14.42 9.19
CA LYS A 52 17.11 -14.45 10.01
C LYS A 52 17.86 -15.77 9.94
N THR A 53 17.27 -16.82 9.37
CA THR A 53 17.96 -18.10 9.19
C THR A 53 18.94 -18.01 8.01
N ALA A 54 20.05 -18.75 8.07
CA ALA A 54 21.03 -18.79 6.98
C ALA A 54 20.40 -19.18 5.63
N ARG A 55 19.39 -20.05 5.66
CA ARG A 55 18.61 -20.46 4.49
C ARG A 55 17.70 -19.36 3.95
N GLY A 56 17.02 -18.62 4.83
CA GLY A 56 16.15 -17.50 4.44
C GLY A 56 16.93 -16.31 3.86
N ILE A 57 18.12 -16.02 4.42
CA ILE A 57 19.02 -14.99 3.88
C ILE A 57 19.47 -15.37 2.45
N GLU A 58 19.84 -16.62 2.23
CA GLU A 58 20.27 -17.11 0.91
C GLU A 58 19.12 -17.07 -0.12
N GLU A 59 17.91 -17.47 0.27
CA GLU A 59 16.74 -17.45 -0.61
C GLU A 59 16.34 -16.02 -1.02
N GLU A 60 16.40 -15.05 -0.11
CA GLU A 60 16.12 -13.65 -0.45
C GLU A 60 17.22 -13.00 -1.29
N LEU A 61 18.50 -13.31 -1.02
CA LEU A 61 19.59 -12.88 -1.91
C LEU A 61 19.44 -13.46 -3.31
N ARG A 62 18.99 -14.71 -3.45
CA ARG A 62 18.72 -15.36 -4.73
C ARG A 62 17.59 -14.66 -5.50
N LYS A 63 16.51 -14.25 -4.82
CA LYS A 63 15.40 -13.50 -5.44
C LYS A 63 15.82 -12.10 -5.88
N GLN A 64 16.50 -11.33 -5.02
CA GLN A 64 16.82 -9.94 -5.33
C GLN A 64 17.94 -9.78 -6.35
N TYR A 65 18.92 -10.68 -6.35
CA TYR A 65 20.12 -10.53 -7.17
C TYR A 65 20.25 -11.59 -8.28
N ALA A 66 19.23 -12.43 -8.48
CA ALA A 66 19.24 -13.57 -9.41
C ALA A 66 20.49 -14.45 -9.26
N LEU A 67 21.07 -14.50 -8.05
CA LEU A 67 22.33 -15.19 -7.80
C LEU A 67 22.08 -16.70 -7.85
N ALA A 68 22.68 -17.35 -8.85
CA ALA A 68 22.82 -18.81 -8.88
C ALA A 68 23.58 -19.29 -7.63
N ALA A 69 23.44 -20.57 -7.29
CA ALA A 69 24.08 -21.14 -6.10
C ALA A 69 25.60 -20.85 -6.09
N LEU A 70 26.19 -20.77 -4.90
CA LEU A 70 27.60 -20.42 -4.69
C LEU A 70 28.50 -21.50 -5.35
N GLY A 71 28.89 -21.28 -6.61
CA GLY A 71 29.62 -22.24 -7.45
C GLY A 71 29.12 -22.39 -8.89
N GLU A 72 27.96 -21.84 -9.25
CA GLU A 72 27.44 -21.85 -10.62
C GLU A 72 27.78 -20.55 -11.37
N LYS A 73 28.27 -20.68 -12.61
CA LYS A 73 28.63 -19.54 -13.46
C LYS A 73 27.36 -18.97 -14.13
N MET A 74 26.94 -17.78 -13.72
CA MET A 74 25.83 -17.05 -14.34
C MET A 74 26.30 -16.33 -15.61
N ILE A 75 25.64 -16.59 -16.75
CA ILE A 75 25.87 -15.86 -18.01
C ILE A 75 24.72 -14.87 -18.19
N ILE A 76 25.02 -13.58 -18.16
CA ILE A 76 24.04 -12.52 -18.46
C ILE A 76 24.17 -12.18 -19.94
N ILE A 77 23.18 -12.57 -20.75
CA ILE A 77 23.07 -12.17 -22.16
C ILE A 77 22.26 -10.88 -22.19
N VAL A 78 22.93 -9.76 -22.49
CA VAL A 78 22.27 -8.47 -22.73
C VAL A 78 22.11 -8.28 -24.23
N GLU A 79 20.89 -8.06 -24.69
CA GLU A 79 20.66 -7.67 -26.08
C GLU A 79 21.26 -6.27 -26.33
N PRO A 80 21.99 -6.08 -27.44
CA PRO A 80 22.51 -4.77 -27.79
C PRO A 80 21.34 -3.79 -27.92
N PRO A 81 21.50 -2.52 -27.50
CA PRO A 81 20.44 -1.54 -27.64
C PRO A 81 20.04 -1.48 -29.12
N THR A 82 18.78 -1.82 -29.40
CA THR A 82 18.21 -1.70 -30.73
C THR A 82 18.37 -0.25 -31.16
N SER A 83 19.16 -0.02 -32.21
CA SER A 83 19.30 1.29 -32.84
C SER A 83 17.92 1.88 -33.02
N ALA A 84 17.73 3.08 -32.47
CA ALA A 84 16.46 3.78 -32.51
C ALA A 84 15.92 3.79 -33.96
N PRO A 85 14.64 3.46 -34.19
CA PRO A 85 14.05 3.68 -35.49
C PRO A 85 14.14 5.17 -35.78
N VAL A 86 14.80 5.52 -36.88
CA VAL A 86 14.71 6.85 -37.48
C VAL A 86 13.22 7.10 -37.74
N HIS A 87 12.58 7.82 -36.83
CA HIS A 87 11.24 8.33 -37.04
C HIS A 87 11.33 9.25 -38.26
N ALA A 88 10.81 8.78 -39.38
CA ALA A 88 10.42 9.65 -40.48
C ALA A 88 9.34 10.58 -39.91
N THR A 89 9.76 11.75 -39.42
CA THR A 89 8.86 12.87 -39.17
C THR A 89 8.15 13.15 -40.48
N SER A 90 6.85 12.84 -40.49
CA SER A 90 5.97 13.05 -41.61
C SER A 90 5.98 14.54 -42.00
N SER A 91 6.63 14.83 -43.12
CA SER A 91 6.70 16.10 -43.87
C SER A 91 5.35 16.76 -44.21
N VAL A 92 4.23 16.18 -43.80
CA VAL A 92 2.86 16.57 -44.18
C VAL A 92 2.24 17.51 -43.15
N PHE A 93 2.62 17.44 -41.88
CA PHE A 93 2.08 18.35 -40.84
C PHE A 93 2.78 19.70 -40.83
N ASP A 94 4.09 19.74 -41.15
CA ASP A 94 4.85 20.99 -41.25
C ASP A 94 4.38 21.87 -42.41
N THR A 95 3.96 21.26 -43.54
CA THR A 95 3.43 22.00 -44.71
C THR A 95 2.06 22.64 -44.46
N ILE A 96 1.25 22.12 -43.54
CA ILE A 96 -0.07 22.69 -43.20
C ILE A 96 0.09 23.91 -42.29
N GLY A 97 1.06 23.91 -41.38
CA GLY A 97 1.30 25.01 -40.45
C GLY A 97 1.74 26.30 -41.14
N GLU A 98 2.57 26.22 -42.17
CA GLU A 98 3.04 27.41 -42.91
C GLU A 98 1.92 28.11 -43.68
N TRP A 99 0.95 27.37 -44.24
CA TRP A 99 -0.16 27.94 -45.00
C TRP A 99 -1.12 28.77 -44.13
N PHE A 100 -1.33 28.39 -42.87
CA PHE A 100 -2.21 29.12 -41.95
C PHE A 100 -1.58 30.43 -41.44
N SER A 101 -0.25 30.55 -41.45
CA SER A 101 0.44 31.74 -40.96
C SER A 101 0.34 32.97 -41.88
N TRP A 102 -0.16 32.80 -43.10
CA TRP A 102 -0.29 33.86 -44.11
C TRP A 102 -1.75 34.29 -44.37
N TRP A 103 -2.70 33.82 -43.55
CA TRP A 103 -4.03 34.44 -43.41
C TRP A 103 -3.97 35.50 -42.31
#